data_AF-A0A972HD16-F1
#
_entry.id   AF-A0A972HD16-F1
#
_cell.length_a   1.000
_cell.length_b   1.000
_cell.length_c   1.000
_cell.angle_alpha   90.00
_cell.angle_beta   90.00
_cell.angle_gamma   90.00
#
_symmetry.space_group_name_H-M   'P 1'
#
loop_
_entity.id
_entity.type
_entity.pdbx_description
1 polymer ?
#
loop_
_entity_poly.entity_id
_entity_poly.type
_entity_poly.pdbx_seq_one_letter_code
_entity_poly.pdbx_strand_id
1 'polypeptide(L)' 'MSKMRIYELSREIKVSNKDILKELEKMGITGKTHSSNIDGDTADRIREIFSNLAKEEKTKKAERP' A
#
# COMPACT_ATOMS: atom_id res chain seq x y z
N MET A 1 -7.14 14.43 10.26
CA MET A 1 -7.87 14.48 8.97
C MET A 1 -6.96 15.05 7.88
N SER A 2 -5.84 14.38 7.59
CA SER A 2 -4.96 14.75 6.47
C SER A 2 -5.19 13.73 5.37
N LYS A 3 -5.57 14.19 4.17
CA LYS A 3 -5.73 13.32 3.01
C LYS A 3 -4.41 13.29 2.23
N MET A 4 -3.93 12.10 1.91
CA MET A 4 -2.68 11.88 1.18
C MET A 4 -2.98 11.29 -0.20
N ARG A 5 -2.22 11.59 -1.25
CA ARG A 5 -2.39 10.88 -2.53
C ARG A 5 -1.65 9.54 -2.52
N ILE A 6 -2.23 8.55 -3.21
CA ILE A 6 -1.62 7.21 -3.34
C ILE A 6 -0.21 7.27 -3.93
N TYR A 7 0.05 8.14 -4.91
CA TYR A 7 1.39 8.35 -5.46
C TYR A 7 2.39 8.94 -4.45
N GLU A 8 1.96 9.81 -3.55
CA GLU A 8 2.85 10.36 -2.54
C GLU A 8 3.21 9.27 -1.53
N LEU A 9 2.21 8.48 -1.11
CA LEU A 9 2.41 7.33 -0.25
C LEU A 9 3.38 6.33 -0.89
N SER A 10 3.16 5.99 -2.16
CA SER A 10 4.00 5.03 -2.88
C SER A 10 5.46 5.45 -2.93
N ARG A 11 5.73 6.74 -3.11
CA ARG A 11 7.09 7.29 -3.07
C ARG A 11 7.72 7.28 -1.69
N GLU A 12 6.92 7.54 -0.67
CA GLU A 12 7.40 7.61 0.71
C GLU A 12 7.84 6.23 1.24
N ILE A 13 6.99 5.21 1.06
CA ILE A 13 7.32 3.84 1.47
C ILE A 13 8.10 3.05 0.41
N LYS A 14 8.38 3.66 -0.74
CA LYS A 14 9.08 3.04 -1.90
C LYS A 14 8.40 1.75 -2.39
N VAL A 15 7.08 1.74 -2.41
CA VAL A 15 6.26 0.59 -2.85
C VAL A 15 5.57 0.94 -4.17
N SER A 16 5.29 -0.05 -5.00
CA SER A 16 4.58 0.18 -6.25
C SER A 16 3.14 0.63 -5.99
N ASN A 17 2.64 1.58 -6.78
CA ASN A 17 1.23 1.99 -6.72
C ASN A 17 0.27 0.79 -6.87
N LYS A 18 0.66 -0.22 -7.66
CA LYS A 18 -0.12 -1.47 -7.82
C LYS A 18 -0.27 -2.25 -6.51
N ASP A 19 0.78 -2.34 -5.71
CA ASP A 19 0.75 -3.09 -4.46
C ASP A 19 -0.11 -2.35 -3.42
N ILE A 20 0.02 -1.02 -3.36
CA ILE A 20 -0.85 -0.16 -2.55
C ILE A 20 -2.32 -0.31 -2.97
N LEU A 21 -2.61 -0.30 -4.27
CA LEU A 21 -3.97 -0.50 -4.78
C LEU A 21 -4.54 -1.87 -4.39
N LYS A 22 -3.75 -2.94 -4.48
CA LYS A 22 -4.17 -4.27 -4.02
C LYS A 22 -4.51 -4.26 -2.52
N GLU A 23 -3.70 -3.59 -1.71
CA GLU A 23 -3.96 -3.53 -0.27
C GLU A 23 -5.20 -2.69 0.05
N LEU A 24 -5.41 -1.59 -0.68
CA LEU A 24 -6.65 -0.82 -0.62
C LEU A 24 -7.86 -1.67 -1.00
N GLU A 25 -7.77 -2.46 -2.07
CA GLU A 25 -8.83 -3.38 -2.49
C GLU A 25 -9.15 -4.43 -1.41
N LYS A 26 -8.13 -4.99 -0.75
CA LYS A 26 -8.32 -5.91 0.39
C LYS A 26 -9.02 -5.25 1.58
N MET A 27 -8.79 -3.96 1.81
CA MET A 27 -9.49 -3.17 2.83
C MET A 27 -10.91 -2.78 2.42
N GLY A 28 -11.38 -3.18 1.22
CA GLY A 28 -12.68 -2.82 0.67
C GLY A 28 -12.72 -1.44 0.01
N ILE A 29 -11.56 -0.80 -0.19
CA ILE A 29 -11.43 0.51 -0.83
C ILE A 29 -11.12 0.30 -2.31
N THR A 30 -12.17 0.24 -3.12
CA THR A 30 -12.08 0.04 -4.58
C THR A 30 -12.29 1.37 -5.34
N GLY A 31 -11.92 1.39 -6.62
CA GLY A 31 -12.14 2.57 -7.48
C GLY A 31 -11.17 3.74 -7.25
N LYS A 32 -10.10 3.53 -6.48
CA LYS A 32 -9.02 4.51 -6.33
C LYS A 32 -7.94 4.31 -7.38
N THR A 33 -7.38 5.39 -7.88
CA THR A 33 -6.31 5.41 -8.88
C THR A 33 -5.06 6.06 -8.29
N HIS A 34 -3.97 6.11 -9.05
CA HIS A 34 -2.68 6.61 -8.56
C HIS A 34 -2.75 8.06 -8.06
N SER A 35 -3.70 8.83 -8.58
CA SER A 35 -3.93 10.23 -8.25
C SER A 35 -4.98 10.43 -7.15
N SER A 36 -5.68 9.36 -6.74
CA SER A 36 -6.74 9.46 -5.74
C SER A 36 -6.18 9.75 -4.36
N ASN A 37 -6.93 10.56 -3.61
CA ASN A 37 -6.65 10.84 -2.21
C ASN A 37 -7.21 9.72 -1.34
N ILE A 38 -6.45 9.33 -0.34
CA ILE A 38 -6.82 8.43 0.75
C ILE A 38 -6.77 9.19 2.07
N ASP A 39 -7.57 8.75 3.03
CA ASP A 39 -7.53 9.31 4.38
C ASP A 39 -6.21 8.93 5.07
N GLY A 40 -5.78 9.77 6.00
CA GLY A 40 -4.54 9.57 6.75
C GLY A 40 -4.53 8.22 7.46
N ASP A 41 -5.64 7.83 8.08
CA ASP A 41 -5.81 6.53 8.71
C ASP A 41 -5.57 5.36 7.75
N THR A 42 -6.01 5.49 6.49
CA THR A 42 -5.75 4.47 5.45
C THR A 42 -4.28 4.49 5.05
N ALA A 43 -3.69 5.68 4.88
CA ALA A 43 -2.28 5.82 4.51
C ALA A 43 -1.37 5.21 5.58
N ASP A 44 -1.65 5.47 6.86
CA ASP A 44 -0.88 4.94 7.99
C ASP A 44 -1.00 3.41 8.08
N ARG A 45 -2.20 2.83 7.93
CA ARG A 45 -2.36 1.37 7.84
C ARG A 45 -1.52 0.77 6.72
N ILE A 46 -1.52 1.39 5.54
CA ILE A 46 -0.72 0.92 4.41
C ILE A 46 0.77 1.05 4.70
N ARG A 47 1.22 2.15 5.32
CA ARG A 47 2.61 2.28 5.77
C ARG A 47 3.00 1.15 6.71
N GLU A 48 2.17 0.84 7.70
CA GLU A 48 2.44 -0.24 8.66
C GLU A 48 2.48 -1.61 7.98
N ILE A 49 1.52 -1.91 7.11
CA ILE A 49 1.44 -3.18 6.37
C ILE A 49 2.69 -3.37 5.52
N PHE A 50 3.08 -2.38 4.71
CA PHE A 50 4.27 -2.49 3.86
C PHE A 50 5.58 -2.45 4.65
N SER A 51 5.63 -1.73 5.77
CA SER A 51 6.79 -1.76 6.68
C SER A 51 6.98 -3.16 7.29
N ASN A 52 5.88 -3.88 7.55
CA ASN A 52 5.92 -5.26 8.04
C ASN A 52 6.16 -6.28 6.90
N LEU A 53 5.56 -6.09 5.71
CA LEU A 53 5.78 -6.95 4.54
C LEU A 53 7.24 -6.91 4.04
N ALA A 54 7.97 -5.81 4.21
CA ALA A 54 9.40 -5.77 3.92
C ALA A 54 10.21 -6.83 4.72
N LYS A 55 9.67 -7.30 5.86
CA LYS A 55 10.24 -8.42 6.62
C LYS A 55 9.76 -9.78 6.12
N GLU A 56 8.55 -9.89 5.56
CA GLU A 56 7.96 -11.15 5.12
C GLU A 56 8.21 -11.49 3.64
N GLU A 57 8.32 -10.53 2.72
CA GLU A 57 8.49 -10.79 1.29
C GLU A 57 9.83 -11.45 0.94
N LYS A 58 10.83 -11.39 1.83
CA LYS A 58 12.06 -12.20 1.71
C LYS A 58 11.82 -13.71 1.87
N THR A 59 10.64 -14.13 2.32
CA THR A 59 10.32 -15.55 2.55
C THR A 59 9.38 -16.18 1.52
N LYS A 60 8.57 -15.41 0.78
CA LYS A 60 7.55 -15.99 -0.13
C LYS A 60 7.92 -16.08 -1.61
N LYS A 61 9.06 -15.54 -2.05
CA LYS A 61 9.50 -15.70 -3.46
C LYS A 61 10.30 -17.00 -3.72
N ALA A 62 10.47 -17.86 -2.71
CA ALA A 62 11.16 -19.15 -2.83
C ALA A 62 10.23 -20.37 -3.02
N GLU A 63 8.90 -20.20 -2.99
CA GLU A 63 7.95 -21.30 -3.19
C GLU A 63 6.90 -20.95 -4.25
N ARG A 64 7.28 -21.11 -5.52
CA ARG A 64 6.39 -21.71 -6.52
C ARG A 64 7.20 -22.82 -7.21
N PRO A 65 6.69 -24.07 -7.25
CA PRO A 65 7.37 -25.22 -7.86
C PRO A 65 7.55 -25.06 -9.38
#